data_AF-A0A3D4Z146-F1
#
_entry.id   AF-A0A3D4Z146-F1
#
_cell.length_a   1.000
_cell.length_b   1.000
_cell.length_c   1.000
_cell.angle_alpha   90.00
_cell.angle_beta   90.00
_cell.angle_gamma   90.00
#
_symmetry.space_group_name_H-M   'P 1'
#
loop_
_entity.id
_entity.type
_entity.pdbx_description
1 polymer ?
#
loop_
_entity_poly.entity_id
_entity_poly.type
_entity_poly.pdbx_seq_one_letter_code
_entity_poly.pdbx_strand_id
1 'polypeptide(L)'
;MRKISLILLFLLLISIVVSIWIFKKEPALYRLPSFSYNDMDVSEFNRSALQAWSDQEEWVKSPSLFVYQFLGGPPRHMIVEFRGEGERPNNYVVTVIKDGDTDDSVSGYKSILEIARGQNGWYLISAKYAWRCQEGRGHRYFSTELCR
;
A
#
# COMPACT_ATOMS: atom_id res chain seq x y z
N MET A 1 14.91 -37.07 40.38
CA MET A 1 13.61 -36.43 40.06
C MET A 1 13.81 -34.92 39.95
N ARG A 2 13.83 -34.36 38.73
CA ARG A 2 14.10 -32.93 38.51
C ARG A 2 12.84 -32.11 38.83
N LYS A 3 12.91 -31.29 39.90
CA LYS A 3 11.88 -30.30 40.23
C LYS A 3 11.96 -29.18 39.20
N ILE A 4 11.08 -29.22 38.19
CA ILE A 4 10.86 -28.07 37.31
C ILE A 4 10.28 -26.96 38.20
N SER A 5 10.99 -25.84 38.30
CA SER A 5 10.59 -24.68 39.11
C SER A 5 9.27 -24.11 38.58
N LEU A 6 8.28 -23.90 39.46
CA LEU A 6 6.99 -23.28 39.11
C LEU A 6 7.16 -21.94 38.36
N ILE A 7 8.27 -21.24 38.60
CA ILE A 7 8.63 -19.97 37.96
C ILE A 7 8.84 -20.16 36.44
N LEU A 8 9.45 -21.27 36.02
CA LEU A 8 9.68 -21.58 34.60
C LEU A 8 8.37 -21.90 33.87
N LEU A 9 7.42 -22.55 34.55
CA LEU A 9 6.09 -22.82 33.98
C LEU A 9 5.27 -21.52 33.84
N PHE A 10 5.40 -20.60 34.81
CA PHE A 10 4.70 -19.31 34.79
C PHE A 10 5.23 -18.38 33.70
N LEU A 11 6.55 -18.34 33.50
CA LEU A 11 7.17 -17.55 32.42
C LEU A 11 6.82 -18.09 31.01
N LEU A 12 6.70 -19.41 30.85
CA LEU A 12 6.22 -20.04 29.61
C LEU A 12 4.75 -19.73 29.34
N LEU A 13 3.89 -19.71 30.37
CA LEU A 13 2.49 -19.31 30.21
C LEU A 13 2.34 -17.83 29.87
N ILE A 14 3.15 -16.95 30.45
CA ILE A 14 3.15 -15.52 30.09
C ILE A 14 3.57 -15.33 28.62
N SER A 15 4.57 -16.06 28.12
CA SER A 15 4.96 -15.92 26.70
C SER A 15 3.87 -16.40 25.73
N ILE A 16 3.13 -17.45 26.08
CA ILE A 16 2.01 -17.94 25.29
C ILE A 16 0.86 -16.92 25.29
N VAL A 17 0.54 -16.31 26.44
CA VAL A 17 -0.57 -15.35 26.54
C VAL A 17 -0.24 -14.00 25.87
N VAL A 18 1.02 -13.54 25.92
CA VAL A 18 1.45 -12.31 25.23
C VAL A 18 1.43 -12.49 23.70
N SER A 19 1.71 -13.70 23.21
CA SER A 19 1.74 -13.98 21.77
C SER A 19 0.37 -13.95 21.10
N ILE A 20 -0.72 -14.11 21.84
CA ILE A 20 -2.09 -14.19 21.29
C ILE A 20 -2.71 -12.79 21.02
N TRP A 21 -2.18 -11.72 21.63
CA TRP A 21 -2.80 -10.39 21.56
C TRP A 21 -2.25 -9.45 20.47
N ILE A 22 -1.31 -9.90 19.64
CA ILE A 22 -0.83 -9.12 18.48
C ILE A 22 -1.53 -9.61 17.21
N PHE A 23 -2.86 -9.67 17.22
CA PHE A 23 -3.61 -9.62 15.96
C PHE A 23 -3.50 -8.19 15.46
N LYS A 24 -2.60 -7.97 14.49
CA LYS A 24 -2.44 -6.72 13.76
C LYS A 24 -3.77 -6.39 13.08
N LYS A 25 -4.63 -5.63 13.75
CA LYS A 25 -5.95 -5.25 13.23
C LYS A 25 -5.72 -4.47 11.96
N GLU A 26 -6.07 -5.04 10.82
CA GLU A 26 -5.96 -4.35 9.54
C GLU A 26 -6.74 -3.02 9.62
N PRO A 27 -6.19 -1.92 9.07
CA PRO A 27 -6.90 -0.66 8.99
C PRO A 27 -8.27 -0.88 8.37
N ALA A 28 -9.32 -0.31 8.97
CA ALA A 28 -10.69 -0.53 8.51
C ALA A 28 -10.88 -0.22 7.01
N LEU A 29 -10.10 0.72 6.48
CA LEU A 29 -10.10 1.13 5.07
C LEU A 29 -9.68 0.03 4.08
N TYR A 30 -8.79 -0.91 4.46
CA TYR A 30 -8.41 -2.03 3.58
C TYR A 30 -9.56 -2.99 3.30
N ARG A 31 -10.48 -3.09 4.25
CA ARG A 31 -11.63 -4.00 4.16
C ARG A 31 -12.76 -3.43 3.31
N LEU A 32 -12.66 -2.17 2.88
CA LEU A 32 -13.66 -1.60 1.99
C LEU A 32 -13.54 -2.25 0.61
N PRO A 33 -14.65 -2.78 0.07
CA PRO A 33 -14.64 -3.41 -1.24
C PRO A 33 -14.31 -2.39 -2.33
N SER A 34 -13.85 -2.90 -3.46
CA SER A 34 -13.59 -2.11 -4.65
C SER A 34 -14.32 -2.75 -5.82
N PHE A 35 -15.25 -2.03 -6.43
CA PHE A 35 -16.13 -2.57 -7.47
C PHE A 35 -15.66 -2.25 -8.88
N SER A 36 -14.95 -1.13 -9.07
CA SER A 36 -14.40 -0.73 -10.37
C SER A 36 -13.14 0.12 -10.17
N TYR A 37 -12.36 0.25 -11.25
CA TYR A 37 -11.16 1.07 -11.32
C TYR A 37 -11.04 1.74 -12.68
N ASN A 38 -10.44 2.93 -12.71
CA ASN A 38 -9.94 3.58 -13.92
C ASN A 38 -8.46 3.28 -14.07
N ASP A 39 -8.02 3.02 -15.29
CA ASP A 39 -6.60 2.89 -15.62
C ASP A 39 -5.92 4.27 -15.60
N MET A 40 -4.66 4.28 -15.21
CA MET A 40 -3.76 5.43 -15.35
C MET A 40 -2.74 5.12 -16.44
N ASP A 41 -2.45 6.11 -17.30
CA ASP A 41 -1.31 6.00 -18.18
C ASP A 41 0.00 6.12 -17.37
N VAL A 42 0.87 5.13 -17.53
CA VAL A 42 2.17 5.05 -16.85
C VAL A 42 3.34 5.35 -17.78
N SER A 43 3.07 5.57 -19.07
CA SER A 43 4.10 5.66 -20.11
C SER A 43 5.03 6.85 -19.91
N GLU A 44 4.47 8.04 -19.63
CA GLU A 44 5.27 9.25 -19.36
C GLU A 44 6.08 9.12 -18.08
N PHE A 45 5.50 8.57 -17.02
CA PHE A 45 6.21 8.36 -15.76
C PHE A 45 7.38 7.39 -15.92
N ASN A 46 7.17 6.27 -16.62
CA ASN A 46 8.23 5.30 -16.88
C ASN A 46 9.37 5.91 -17.73
N ARG A 47 9.05 6.82 -18.66
CA ARG A 47 10.07 7.57 -19.42
C ARG A 47 10.91 8.45 -18.50
N SER A 48 10.26 9.18 -17.58
CA SER A 48 10.95 10.00 -16.58
C SER A 48 11.78 9.15 -15.61
N ALA A 49 11.28 7.97 -15.21
CA ALA A 49 12.03 7.04 -14.38
C ALA A 49 13.29 6.50 -15.06
N LEU A 50 13.20 6.20 -16.37
CA LEU A 50 14.37 5.78 -17.14
C LEU A 50 15.43 6.88 -17.18
N GLN A 51 15.03 8.13 -17.38
CA GLN A 51 15.94 9.28 -17.35
C GLN A 51 16.57 9.45 -15.95
N ALA A 52 15.76 9.41 -14.90
CA ALA A 52 16.22 9.53 -13.51
C ALA A 52 17.20 8.41 -13.11
N TRP A 53 17.08 7.21 -13.70
CA TRP A 53 18.08 6.15 -13.56
C TRP A 53 19.42 6.53 -14.18
N SER A 54 19.43 7.07 -15.39
CA SER A 54 20.65 7.60 -16.04
C SER A 54 21.30 8.69 -15.20
N ASP A 55 20.47 9.55 -14.58
CA ASP A 55 20.91 10.64 -13.71
C ASP A 55 21.27 10.18 -12.27
N GLN A 56 21.23 8.87 -12.03
CA GLN A 56 21.57 8.22 -10.75
C GLN A 56 20.72 8.66 -9.56
N GLU A 57 19.50 9.14 -9.81
CA GLU A 57 18.57 9.56 -8.76
C GLU A 57 18.21 8.40 -7.83
N GLU A 58 17.97 8.72 -6.56
CA GLU A 58 17.79 7.68 -5.55
C GLU A 58 16.39 7.03 -5.60
N TRP A 59 15.37 7.78 -6.02
CA TRP A 59 13.99 7.32 -5.95
C TRP A 59 13.70 6.14 -6.88
N VAL A 60 14.46 5.98 -7.98
CA VAL A 60 14.32 4.83 -8.90
C VAL A 60 14.95 3.54 -8.40
N LYS A 61 15.73 3.58 -7.31
CA LYS A 61 16.41 2.41 -6.73
C LYS A 61 15.56 1.70 -5.67
N SER A 62 14.66 2.44 -5.03
CA SER A 62 13.79 1.95 -3.95
C SER A 62 12.35 1.79 -4.44
N PRO A 63 11.70 0.62 -4.25
CA PRO A 63 10.32 0.42 -4.68
C PRO A 63 9.34 1.38 -3.97
N SER A 64 9.61 1.74 -2.72
CA SER A 64 8.74 2.66 -1.96
C SER A 64 8.86 4.10 -2.43
N LEU A 65 10.09 4.58 -2.65
CA LEU A 65 10.32 5.93 -3.18
C LEU A 65 9.77 6.05 -4.60
N PHE A 66 9.92 5.01 -5.42
CA PHE A 66 9.36 4.95 -6.76
C PHE A 66 7.83 5.11 -6.76
N VAL A 67 7.13 4.38 -5.88
CA VAL A 67 5.68 4.52 -5.70
C VAL A 67 5.28 5.90 -5.20
N TYR A 68 6.02 6.47 -4.24
CA TYR A 68 5.73 7.83 -3.75
C TYR A 68 5.94 8.88 -4.83
N GLN A 69 6.98 8.75 -5.65
CA GLN A 69 7.24 9.67 -6.76
C GLN A 69 6.09 9.64 -7.77
N PHE A 70 5.61 8.44 -8.15
CA PHE A 70 4.46 8.30 -9.05
C PHE A 70 3.20 8.98 -8.53
N LEU A 71 2.97 8.89 -7.22
CA LEU A 71 1.77 9.40 -6.58
C LEU A 71 1.84 10.88 -6.17
N GLY A 72 2.88 11.60 -6.58
CA GLY A 72 3.08 13.03 -6.31
C GLY A 72 3.65 13.33 -4.92
N GLY A 73 4.38 12.40 -4.31
CA GLY A 73 5.02 12.52 -3.00
C GLY A 73 4.30 11.76 -1.88
N PRO A 74 4.87 11.77 -0.65
CA PRO A 74 4.26 11.12 0.50
C PRO A 74 3.04 11.94 0.97
N PRO A 75 1.82 11.40 0.90
CA PRO A 75 0.63 12.10 1.39
C PRO A 75 0.57 12.05 2.92
N ARG A 76 -0.25 12.94 3.50
CA ARG A 76 -0.38 13.10 4.96
C ARG A 76 -1.03 11.89 5.64
N HIS A 77 -2.00 11.25 4.98
CA HIS A 77 -2.71 10.08 5.48
C HIS A 77 -2.78 9.02 4.38
N MET A 78 -1.83 8.09 4.41
CA MET A 78 -1.78 6.99 3.46
C MET A 78 -1.40 5.70 4.14
N ILE A 79 -1.99 4.64 3.62
CA ILE A 79 -1.59 3.29 3.94
C ILE A 79 -1.09 2.66 2.65
N VAL A 80 0.09 2.04 2.75
CA VAL A 80 0.76 1.37 1.62
C VAL A 80 1.04 -0.07 2.02
N GLU A 81 0.66 -0.99 1.15
CA GLU A 81 0.96 -2.40 1.30
C GLU A 81 1.66 -2.88 0.03
N PHE A 82 2.87 -3.40 0.21
CA PHE A 82 3.63 -4.08 -0.83
C PHE A 82 3.41 -5.59 -0.68
N ARG A 83 2.92 -6.25 -1.74
CA ARG A 83 2.84 -7.70 -1.83
C ARG A 83 3.74 -8.20 -2.95
N GLY A 84 4.70 -9.04 -2.62
CA GLY A 84 5.62 -9.67 -3.57
C GLY A 84 6.08 -11.03 -3.03
N GLU A 85 6.61 -11.88 -3.90
CA GLU A 85 7.03 -13.24 -3.55
C GLU A 85 8.53 -13.32 -3.22
N GLY A 86 8.87 -14.00 -2.12
CA GLY A 86 10.24 -14.20 -1.66
C GLY A 86 10.80 -13.05 -0.81
N GLU A 87 12.06 -13.17 -0.37
CA GLU A 87 12.71 -12.18 0.48
C GLU A 87 13.11 -10.90 -0.28
N ARG A 88 13.37 -11.03 -1.58
CA ARG A 88 13.72 -9.92 -2.48
C ARG A 88 12.90 -10.00 -3.77
N PRO A 89 11.59 -9.74 -3.70
CA PRO A 89 10.72 -9.78 -4.88
C PRO A 89 11.23 -8.86 -5.99
N ASN A 90 11.16 -9.32 -7.24
CA ASN A 90 11.45 -8.50 -8.43
C ASN A 90 10.19 -7.78 -8.94
N ASN A 91 9.05 -8.04 -8.33
CA ASN A 91 7.76 -7.47 -8.66
C ASN A 91 6.95 -7.27 -7.38
N TYR A 92 6.13 -6.22 -7.38
CA TYR A 92 5.18 -5.97 -6.31
C TYR A 92 3.83 -5.58 -6.89
N VAL A 93 2.78 -6.11 -6.26
CA VAL A 93 1.46 -5.48 -6.28
C VAL A 93 1.38 -4.55 -5.09
N VAL A 94 1.23 -3.27 -5.34
CA VAL A 94 1.21 -2.23 -4.32
C VAL A 94 -0.21 -1.69 -4.21
N THR A 95 -0.82 -1.87 -3.04
CA THR A 95 -2.10 -1.23 -2.71
C THR A 95 -1.82 0.03 -1.92
N VAL A 96 -2.38 1.13 -2.39
CA VAL A 96 -2.24 2.44 -1.76
C VAL A 96 -3.63 2.97 -1.46
N ILE A 97 -3.87 3.34 -0.21
CA ILE A 97 -5.10 4.03 0.20
C ILE A 97 -4.72 5.40 0.73
N LYS A 98 -5.21 6.46 0.09
CA LYS A 98 -5.17 7.84 0.58
C LYS A 98 -6.54 8.19 1.15
N ASP A 99 -6.58 8.73 2.37
CA ASP A 99 -7.83 9.09 3.04
C ASP A 99 -7.78 10.54 3.53
N GLY A 100 -8.95 11.16 3.70
CA GLY A 100 -9.07 12.56 4.10
C GLY A 100 -8.72 13.53 2.98
N ASP A 101 -9.23 13.27 1.77
CA ASP A 101 -9.11 14.22 0.68
C ASP A 101 -9.78 15.57 1.02
N THR A 102 -9.25 16.65 0.46
CA THR A 102 -9.75 18.02 0.67
C THR A 102 -10.91 18.38 -0.24
N ASP A 103 -11.17 17.55 -1.25
CA ASP A 103 -12.36 17.64 -2.09
C ASP A 103 -13.65 17.44 -1.26
N ASP A 104 -14.68 18.24 -1.56
CA ASP A 104 -15.95 18.26 -0.83
C ASP A 104 -16.87 17.07 -1.14
N SER A 105 -16.51 16.28 -2.16
CA SER A 105 -17.26 15.15 -2.68
C SER A 105 -16.52 13.83 -2.47
N VAL A 106 -15.20 13.81 -2.67
CA VAL A 106 -14.35 12.62 -2.49
C VAL A 106 -13.74 12.60 -1.10
N SER A 107 -13.85 11.47 -0.39
CA SER A 107 -13.22 11.26 0.92
C SER A 107 -11.85 10.57 0.84
N GLY A 108 -11.60 9.79 -0.21
CA GLY A 108 -10.31 9.12 -0.37
C GLY A 108 -10.18 8.36 -1.68
N TYR A 109 -8.95 7.93 -1.95
CA TYR A 109 -8.55 7.21 -3.16
C TYR A 109 -7.90 5.88 -2.80
N LYS A 110 -8.14 4.88 -3.65
CA LYS A 110 -7.42 3.61 -3.62
C LYS A 110 -6.75 3.41 -4.97
N SER A 111 -5.43 3.23 -4.96
CA SER A 111 -4.65 2.87 -6.14
C SER A 111 -4.12 1.45 -6.01
N ILE A 112 -4.13 0.71 -7.11
CA ILE A 112 -3.46 -0.59 -7.24
C ILE A 112 -2.39 -0.40 -8.32
N LEU A 113 -1.13 -0.62 -7.94
CA LEU A 113 0.02 -0.46 -8.82
C LEU A 113 0.69 -1.83 -8.96
N GLU A 114 1.08 -2.17 -10.18
CA GLU A 114 1.97 -3.31 -10.43
C GLU A 114 3.32 -2.74 -10.86
N ILE A 115 4.35 -3.02 -10.07
CA ILE A 115 5.72 -2.59 -10.37
C ILE A 115 6.62 -3.80 -10.56
N ALA A 116 7.62 -3.64 -11.41
CA ALA A 116 8.68 -4.63 -11.58
C ALA A 116 10.05 -3.97 -11.65
N ARG A 117 11.07 -4.75 -11.31
CA ARG A 117 12.47 -4.36 -11.39
C ARG A 117 13.04 -4.80 -12.73
N GLY A 118 13.49 -3.83 -13.52
CA GLY A 118 14.26 -4.05 -14.73
C GLY A 118 15.76 -3.88 -14.49
N GLN A 119 16.53 -3.85 -15.57
CA GLN A 119 17.96 -3.52 -15.53
C GLN A 119 18.19 -2.06 -15.10
N ASN A 120 17.24 -1.17 -15.40
CA ASN A 120 17.32 0.27 -15.18
C ASN A 120 16.47 0.74 -13.99
N GLY A 121 16.39 -0.07 -12.93
CA GLY A 121 15.58 0.24 -11.75
C GLY A 121 14.13 -0.24 -11.86
N TRP A 122 13.24 0.38 -11.09
CA TRP A 122 11.81 0.04 -11.07
C TRP A 122 11.04 0.67 -12.24
N TYR A 123 10.00 0.00 -12.70
CA TYR A 123 9.04 0.53 -13.67
C TYR A 123 7.61 0.08 -13.32
N LEU A 124 6.61 0.86 -13.73
CA LEU A 124 5.20 0.47 -13.62
C LEU A 124 4.82 -0.43 -14.79
N ILE A 125 4.24 -1.59 -14.47
CA ILE A 125 3.53 -2.45 -15.43
C ILE A 125 2.13 -1.87 -15.65
N SER A 126 1.42 -1.57 -14.56
CA SER A 126 0.07 -1.02 -14.60
C SER A 126 -0.19 -0.16 -13.36
N ALA A 127 -1.12 0.78 -13.50
CA ALA A 127 -1.63 1.57 -12.39
C ALA A 127 -3.12 1.82 -12.61
N LYS A 128 -3.90 1.65 -11.56
CA LYS A 128 -5.35 1.89 -11.58
C LYS A 128 -5.81 2.51 -10.29
N TYR A 129 -6.89 3.30 -10.33
CA TYR A 129 -7.47 3.93 -9.16
C TYR A 129 -8.98 3.90 -9.13
N ALA A 130 -9.49 4.06 -7.92
CA ALA A 130 -10.88 4.29 -7.61
C ALA A 130 -10.95 5.29 -6.46
N TRP A 131 -12.11 5.92 -6.27
CA TRP A 131 -12.35 6.85 -5.17
C TRP A 131 -13.51 6.39 -4.30
N ARG A 132 -13.66 7.03 -3.16
CA ARG A 132 -14.76 6.84 -2.20
C ARG A 132 -15.36 8.21 -1.91
N CYS A 133 -16.68 8.31 -1.83
CA CYS A 133 -17.32 9.60 -1.58
C CYS A 133 -17.35 9.96 -0.09
N GLN A 134 -17.56 11.24 0.19
CA GLN A 134 -17.86 11.76 1.52
C GLN A 134 -19.19 11.20 2.06
N GLU A 135 -19.44 11.35 3.36
CA GLU A 135 -20.73 10.98 3.98
C GLU A 135 -21.88 11.72 3.32
N GLY A 136 -22.94 10.99 2.95
CA GLY A 136 -24.10 11.56 2.27
C GLY A 136 -23.88 11.93 0.80
N ARG A 137 -22.70 11.68 0.22
CA ARG A 137 -22.34 12.07 -1.16
C ARG A 137 -22.28 10.92 -2.17
N GLY A 138 -23.02 9.84 -1.92
CA GLY A 138 -23.03 8.65 -2.79
C GLY A 138 -22.40 7.43 -2.13
N HIS A 139 -21.49 6.75 -2.83
CA HIS A 139 -20.99 5.43 -2.43
C HIS A 139 -19.89 5.50 -1.37
N ARG A 140 -19.86 4.46 -0.51
CA ARG A 140 -18.94 4.34 0.64
C ARG A 140 -17.86 3.28 0.47
N TYR A 141 -17.86 2.62 -0.67
CA TYR A 141 -16.83 1.71 -1.16
C TYR A 141 -15.99 2.40 -2.23
N PHE A 142 -14.91 1.76 -2.66
CA PHE A 142 -14.11 2.28 -3.77
C PHE A 142 -14.75 1.93 -5.12
N SER A 143 -15.03 2.95 -5.94
CA SER A 143 -15.52 2.77 -7.30
C SER A 143 -15.13 3.96 -8.19
N THR A 144 -15.53 3.89 -9.44
CA THR A 144 -15.42 4.95 -10.45
C THR A 144 -16.76 5.64 -10.73
N GLU A 145 -17.80 5.35 -9.94
CA GLU A 145 -19.07 6.05 -10.00
C GLU A 145 -18.92 7.46 -9.45
N LEU A 146 -19.62 8.43 -10.05
CA LEU A 146 -19.55 9.81 -9.58
C LEU A 146 -20.18 9.96 -8.19
N CYS A 147 -19.52 10.76 -7.33
CA CYS A 147 -20.13 11.27 -6.11
C CYS A 147 -21.30 12.20 -6.45
N ARG A 148 -22.30 12.26 -5.57
CA ARG A 148 -23.58 12.96 -5.78
C ARG A 148 -23.88 13.95 -4.67
#